data_AF-A0A6P0BE45-F1
#
_entry.id   AF-A0A6P0BE45-F1
#
_cell.length_a   1.000
_cell.length_b   1.000
_cell.length_c   1.000
_cell.angle_alpha   90.00
_cell.angle_beta   90.00
_cell.angle_gamma   90.00
#
_symmetry.space_group_name_H-M   'P 1'
#
loop_
_entity.id
_entity.type
_entity.pdbx_description
1 polymer ?
#
loop_
_entity_poly.entity_id
_entity_poly.type
_entity_poly.pdbx_seq_one_letter_code
_entity_poly.pdbx_strand_id
1 'polypeptide(L)'
;MLIAFSSSEAFAYCSEPSAPSCATGYGGFDDQWEFDRCKREMGSFKDDVERFMRCNNDEAEEALEKARNDNQSATSDYNDAVEAFNRRASGG
;
A
#
# COMPACT_ATOMS: atom_id res chain seq x y z
N MET A 1 5.98 19.09 -30.79
CA MET A 1 6.56 19.30 -29.44
C MET A 1 5.55 18.73 -28.46
N LEU A 2 5.74 17.49 -28.01
CA LEU A 2 4.81 16.80 -27.11
C LEU A 2 5.38 16.90 -25.70
N ILE A 3 4.75 17.72 -24.86
CA ILE A 3 5.08 17.81 -23.44
C ILE A 3 4.36 16.63 -22.78
N ALA A 4 5.12 15.59 -22.44
CA ALA A 4 4.62 14.51 -21.58
C ALA A 4 4.40 15.10 -20.18
N PHE A 5 3.14 15.13 -19.75
CA PHE A 5 2.83 15.41 -18.35
C PHE A 5 3.33 14.23 -17.53
N SER A 6 4.49 14.39 -16.90
CA SER A 6 4.96 13.45 -15.89
C SER A 6 4.00 13.56 -14.71
N SER A 7 3.10 12.58 -14.58
CA SER A 7 2.32 12.40 -13.36
C SER A 7 3.30 12.26 -12.21
N SER A 8 3.28 13.21 -11.28
CA SER A 8 3.96 13.04 -10.00
C SER A 8 3.34 11.82 -9.33
N GLU A 9 4.05 10.68 -9.33
CA GLU A 9 3.80 9.61 -8.39
C GLU A 9 4.13 10.19 -7.02
N ALA A 10 3.17 10.89 -6.43
CA ALA A 10 3.16 11.11 -5.00
C ALA A 10 3.00 9.71 -4.42
N PHE A 11 4.11 9.05 -4.10
CA PHE A 11 4.11 7.87 -3.25
C PHE A 11 3.49 8.30 -1.93
N ALA A 12 2.19 8.08 -1.80
CA ALA A 12 1.45 8.32 -0.58
C ALA A 12 1.84 7.22 0.39
N TYR A 13 3.00 7.37 1.02
CA TYR A 13 3.50 6.38 1.96
C TYR A 13 2.49 6.20 3.09
N CYS A 14 2.06 4.95 3.32
CA CYS A 14 1.19 4.59 4.42
C CYS A 14 1.87 4.95 5.75
N SER A 15 1.54 6.11 6.29
CA SER A 15 2.18 6.64 7.49
C SER A 15 1.46 6.14 8.72
N GLU A 16 2.17 5.44 9.60
CA GLU A 16 1.61 4.95 10.87
C GLU A 16 1.24 6.14 11.77
N PRO A 17 -0.02 6.25 12.22
CA PRO A 17 -0.42 7.31 13.13
C PRO A 17 0.16 7.05 14.53
N SER A 18 0.50 8.12 15.24
CA SER A 18 0.93 8.03 16.64
C SER A 18 -0.26 8.18 17.59
N ALA A 19 -0.24 7.42 18.69
CA ALA A 19 -1.25 7.57 19.73
C ALA A 19 -1.22 9.00 20.33
N PRO A 20 -2.40 9.58 20.67
CA PRO A 20 -2.45 10.89 21.28
C PRO A 20 -1.81 10.86 22.67
N SER A 21 -1.07 11.91 23.03
CA SER A 21 -0.34 11.97 24.31
C SER A 21 -1.26 11.87 25.53
N CYS A 22 -2.53 12.25 25.40
CA CYS A 22 -3.52 12.14 26.46
C CYS A 22 -3.80 10.69 26.88
N ALA A 23 -3.52 9.70 26.02
CA ALA A 23 -3.73 8.29 26.31
C ALA A 23 -2.55 7.62 27.03
N THR A 24 -1.37 8.26 27.04
CA THR A 24 -0.13 7.69 27.59
C THR A 24 0.41 8.48 28.78
N GLY A 25 -0.29 9.53 29.22
CA GLY A 25 0.05 10.33 30.39
C GLY A 25 -0.08 9.55 31.71
N TYR A 26 0.67 10.00 32.73
CA TYR A 26 0.53 9.50 34.10
C TYR A 26 -0.59 10.25 34.82
N GLY A 27 -1.54 9.51 35.42
CA GLY A 27 -2.65 10.08 36.18
C GLY A 27 -4.02 9.87 35.51
N GLY A 28 -5.07 10.39 36.15
CA GLY A 28 -6.39 10.50 35.56
C GLY A 28 -6.54 11.81 34.79
N PHE A 29 -7.71 12.02 34.19
CA PHE A 29 -8.08 13.34 33.66
C PHE A 29 -8.40 14.28 34.81
N ASP A 30 -7.94 15.54 34.72
CA ASP A 30 -8.17 16.53 35.79
C ASP A 30 -9.63 17.01 35.79
N ASP A 31 -10.28 17.00 34.62
CA ASP A 31 -11.68 17.38 34.48
C ASP A 31 -12.37 16.73 33.26
N GLN A 32 -13.67 17.01 33.13
CA GLN A 32 -14.51 16.52 32.04
C GLN A 32 -14.04 17.03 30.66
N TRP A 33 -13.47 18.24 30.60
CA TRP A 33 -13.03 18.82 29.33
C TRP A 33 -11.81 18.08 28.78
N GLU A 34 -10.84 17.73 29.63
CA GLU A 34 -9.69 16.92 29.26
C GLU A 34 -10.11 15.53 28.79
N PHE A 35 -11.02 14.89 29.52
CA PHE A 35 -11.58 13.60 29.14
C PHE A 35 -12.27 13.68 27.77
N ASP A 36 -13.17 14.64 27.56
CA ASP A 36 -13.92 14.77 26.31
C ASP A 36 -13.01 15.13 25.14
N ARG A 37 -11.97 15.93 25.39
CA ARG A 37 -10.94 16.23 24.39
C ARG A 37 -10.17 14.96 24.01
N CYS A 38 -9.67 14.22 25.00
CA CYS A 38 -8.92 12.99 24.73
C CYS A 38 -9.79 11.95 24.01
N LYS A 39 -11.06 11.85 24.38
CA LYS A 39 -12.02 10.98 23.70
C LYS A 39 -12.18 11.34 22.21
N ARG A 40 -12.20 12.63 21.86
CA ARG A 40 -12.22 13.06 20.45
C ARG A 40 -10.92 12.72 19.74
N GLU A 41 -9.77 12.97 20.38
CA GLU A 41 -8.44 12.62 19.83
C GLU A 41 -8.30 11.11 19.59
N MET A 42 -8.80 10.27 20.50
CA MET A 42 -8.85 8.83 20.34
C MET A 42 -9.78 8.40 19.19
N GLY A 43 -10.88 9.12 18.97
CA GLY A 43 -11.77 8.91 17.82
C GLY A 43 -11.04 9.18 16.50
N SER A 44 -10.35 10.32 16.39
CA SER A 44 -9.53 10.64 15.22
C SER A 44 -8.39 9.64 15.02
N PHE A 45 -7.71 9.23 16.10
CA PHE A 45 -6.66 8.23 16.04
C PHE A 45 -7.16 6.90 15.49
N LYS A 46 -8.37 6.46 15.88
CA LYS A 46 -8.99 5.26 15.30
C LYS A 46 -9.20 5.41 13.79
N ASP A 47 -9.76 6.52 13.34
CA ASP A 47 -10.02 6.76 11.91
C ASP A 47 -8.70 6.77 11.10
N ASP A 48 -7.63 7.32 11.67
CA ASP A 48 -6.30 7.32 11.08
C ASP A 48 -5.69 5.91 11.03
N VAL A 49 -5.84 5.09 12.08
CA VAL A 49 -5.41 3.69 12.09
C VAL A 49 -6.14 2.89 11.01
N GLU A 50 -7.45 3.07 10.88
CA GLU A 50 -8.22 2.39 9.83
C GLU A 50 -7.77 2.83 8.43
N ARG A 51 -7.42 4.10 8.24
CA ARG A 51 -6.86 4.61 6.98
C ARG A 51 -5.49 4.00 6.69
N PHE A 52 -4.61 3.93 7.69
CA PHE A 52 -3.30 3.29 7.58
C PHE A 52 -3.43 1.82 7.19
N MET A 53 -4.35 1.07 7.82
CA MET A 53 -4.62 -0.32 7.46
C MET A 53 -5.11 -0.48 6.02
N ARG A 54 -6.04 0.37 5.57
CA ARG A 54 -6.52 0.34 4.17
C ARG A 54 -5.38 0.60 3.18
N CYS A 55 -4.60 1.65 3.43
CA CYS A 55 -3.43 1.98 2.60
C CYS A 55 -2.47 0.80 2.46
N ASN A 56 -2.09 0.15 3.58
CA ASN A 56 -1.18 -1.01 3.55
C ASN A 56 -1.75 -2.19 2.76
N ASN A 57 -3.07 -2.42 2.85
CA ASN A 57 -3.72 -3.49 2.10
C ASN A 57 -3.73 -3.18 0.61
N ASP A 58 -4.01 -1.93 0.23
CA ASP A 58 -4.02 -1.50 -1.16
C ASP A 58 -2.60 -1.63 -1.78
N GLU A 59 -1.56 -1.16 -1.10
CA GLU A 59 -0.16 -1.33 -1.55
C GLU A 59 0.24 -2.81 -1.67
N ALA A 60 -0.21 -3.66 -0.75
CA ALA A 60 0.05 -5.10 -0.80
C ALA A 60 -0.68 -5.77 -1.97
N GLU A 61 -1.93 -5.38 -2.26
CA GLU A 61 -2.70 -5.90 -3.37
C GLU A 61 -2.07 -5.51 -4.72
N GLU A 62 -1.67 -4.25 -4.87
CA GLU A 62 -0.96 -3.77 -6.07
C GLU A 62 0.36 -4.53 -6.29
N ALA A 63 1.14 -4.75 -5.24
CA ALA A 63 2.38 -5.52 -5.32
C ALA A 63 2.14 -6.98 -5.72
N LEU A 64 1.07 -7.60 -5.21
CA LEU A 64 0.67 -8.97 -5.56
C LEU A 64 0.18 -9.05 -7.01
N GLU A 65 -0.62 -8.08 -7.47
CA GLU A 65 -1.08 -8.01 -8.85
C GLU A 65 0.12 -7.87 -9.80
N LYS A 66 1.04 -6.97 -9.49
CA LYS A 66 2.27 -6.80 -10.26
C LYS A 66 3.07 -8.10 -10.34
N ALA A 67 3.29 -8.77 -9.22
CA ALA A 67 4.02 -10.04 -9.20
C ALA A 67 3.32 -11.13 -10.03
N ARG A 68 1.98 -11.17 -10.02
CA ARG A 68 1.20 -12.11 -10.86
C ARG A 68 1.39 -11.82 -12.34
N ASN A 69 1.30 -10.56 -12.74
CA ASN A 69 1.49 -10.14 -14.13
C ASN A 69 2.91 -10.44 -14.62
N ASP A 70 3.92 -10.14 -13.80
CA ASP A 70 5.32 -10.41 -14.11
C ASP A 70 5.57 -11.93 -14.26
N ASN A 71 4.98 -12.77 -13.39
CA ASN A 71 5.05 -14.23 -13.50
C ASN A 71 4.35 -14.77 -14.75
N GLN A 72 3.19 -14.22 -15.11
CA GLN A 72 2.45 -14.63 -16.31
C GLN A 72 3.25 -14.28 -17.57
N SER A 73 3.85 -13.09 -17.62
CA SER A 73 4.74 -12.68 -18.72
C SER A 73 5.92 -13.64 -18.86
N ALA A 74 6.63 -13.91 -17.76
CA ALA A 74 7.79 -14.81 -17.79
C ALA A 74 7.43 -16.23 -18.25
N THR A 75 6.24 -16.73 -17.86
CA THR A 75 5.74 -18.04 -18.31
C THR A 75 5.42 -18.03 -19.81
N SER A 76 4.80 -16.96 -20.32
CA SER A 76 4.53 -16.80 -21.75
C SER A 76 5.84 -16.76 -22.55
N ASP A 77 6.79 -15.93 -22.14
CA ASP A 77 8.10 -15.77 -22.79
C ASP A 77 8.86 -17.11 -22.85
N TYR A 78 8.81 -17.89 -21.76
CA TYR A 78 9.39 -19.22 -21.72
C TYR A 78 8.73 -20.16 -22.74
N ASN A 79 7.40 -20.20 -22.79
CA ASN A 79 6.69 -21.07 -23.72
C ASN A 79 6.96 -20.69 -25.18
N ASP A 80 6.99 -19.39 -25.50
CA ASP A 80 7.31 -18.88 -26.82
C ASP A 80 8.74 -19.27 -27.25
N ALA A 81 9.69 -19.19 -26.31
CA ALA A 81 11.07 -19.61 -26.53
C ALA A 81 11.16 -21.14 -26.77
N VAL A 82 10.42 -21.94 -26.00
CA VAL A 82 10.34 -23.39 -26.20
C VAL A 82 9.73 -23.72 -27.56
N GLU A 83 8.67 -23.05 -27.98
CA GLU A 83 8.06 -23.25 -29.30
C GLU A 83 9.02 -22.89 -30.44
N ALA A 84 9.70 -21.74 -30.32
CA ALA A 84 10.71 -21.32 -31.29
C ALA A 84 11.87 -22.32 -31.37
N PHE A 85 12.34 -22.82 -30.24
CA PHE A 85 13.37 -23.86 -30.18
C PHE A 85 12.90 -25.15 -30.89
N ASN A 86 11.71 -25.63 -30.57
CA ASN A 86 11.16 -26.86 -31.15
C ASN A 86 10.99 -26.76 -32.66
N ARG A 87 10.48 -25.62 -33.18
CA ARG A 87 10.37 -25.36 -34.62
C ARG A 87 11.72 -25.44 -35.32
N ARG A 88 12.78 -24.89 -34.70
CA ARG A 88 14.13 -24.95 -35.24
C ARG A 88 14.72 -26.37 -35.19
N ALA A 89 14.44 -27.11 -34.12
CA ALA A 89 14.92 -28.48 -33.94
C ALA A 89 14.28 -29.47 -34.93
N SER A 90 13.02 -29.25 -35.31
CA SER A 90 12.30 -30.10 -36.26
C SER A 90 12.61 -29.84 -37.74
N GLY A 91 13.48 -28.87 -38.05
CA GLY A 91 13.96 -28.61 -39.42
C GLY A 91 13.10 -27.65 -40.26
N GLY A 92 12.10 -26.99 -39.67
CA GLY A 92 11.14 -26.14 -40.38
C GLY A 92 9.94 -26.92 -40.90
#